data_AF-A0A849QA57-F1
#
_entry.id   AF-A0A849QA57-F1
#
_cell.length_a   1.000
_cell.length_b   1.000
_cell.length_c   1.000
_cell.angle_alpha   90.00
_cell.angle_beta   90.00
_cell.angle_gamma   90.00
#
_symmetry.space_group_name_H-M   'P 1'
#
loop_
_entity.id
_entity.type
_entity.pdbx_description
1 polymer ?
#
loop_
_entity_poly.entity_id
_entity_poly.type
_entity_poly.pdbx_seq_one_letter_code
_entity_poly.pdbx_strand_id
1 'polypeptide(L)'
;MNLRDILRRLQRGDLTLEEAEAAIEAKEVTPSSPPMGTMVRREAARPSGALSFVFMSLVLLEVVFASMFLWGLLDGWSQRPLALILAGMFLVLGVITDVYRMGYTADKLIVKRRRDKVVPRQD
;
A
#
# COMPACT_ATOMS: atom_id res chain seq x y z
N MET A 1 -34.92 7.70 0.68
CA MET A 1 -34.63 8.76 1.67
C MET A 1 -33.15 8.71 2.08
N ASN A 2 -32.49 9.86 2.23
CA ASN A 2 -31.09 9.94 2.68
C ASN A 2 -31.04 10.03 4.22
N LEU A 3 -29.95 9.58 4.88
CA LEU A 3 -29.87 9.50 6.35
C LEU A 3 -30.12 10.87 7.02
N ARG A 4 -29.61 11.93 6.38
CA ARG A 4 -29.82 13.33 6.82
C ARG A 4 -31.29 13.75 6.78
N ASP A 5 -32.06 13.23 5.84
CA ASP A 5 -33.49 13.57 5.71
C ASP A 5 -34.32 12.85 6.78
N ILE A 6 -33.95 11.62 7.15
CA ILE A 6 -34.60 10.86 8.22
C ILE A 6 -34.36 11.55 9.57
N LEU A 7 -33.10 11.89 9.88
CA LEU A 7 -32.75 12.58 11.13
C LEU A 7 -33.39 13.96 11.25
N ARG A 8 -33.49 14.72 10.15
CA ARG A 8 -34.20 16.01 10.14
C ARG A 8 -35.68 15.88 10.44
N ARG A 9 -36.34 14.84 9.93
CA ARG A 9 -37.77 14.63 10.18
C ARG A 9 -38.03 14.10 11.59
N LEU A 10 -37.15 13.26 12.12
CA LEU A 10 -37.18 12.87 13.54
C LEU A 10 -37.03 14.10 14.45
N GLN A 11 -36.09 14.99 14.15
CA GLN A 11 -35.87 16.23 14.91
C GLN A 11 -37.08 17.19 14.83
N ARG A 12 -37.84 17.15 13.74
CA ARG A 12 -39.10 17.92 13.58
C ARG A 12 -40.30 17.27 14.28
N GLY A 13 -40.16 16.04 14.77
CA GLY A 13 -41.25 15.28 15.38
C GLY A 13 -42.22 14.66 14.38
N ASP A 14 -41.89 14.70 13.08
CA ASP A 14 -42.74 14.15 12.01
C ASP A 14 -42.65 12.61 11.90
N LEU A 15 -41.71 11.98 12.61
CA LEU A 15 -41.55 10.54 12.72
C LEU A 15 -41.27 10.15 14.17
N THR A 16 -41.78 8.99 14.59
CA THR A 16 -41.45 8.38 15.88
C THR A 16 -40.09 7.67 15.80
N LEU A 17 -39.45 7.46 16.96
CA LEU A 17 -38.17 6.75 17.04
C LEU A 17 -38.24 5.35 16.41
N GLU A 18 -39.36 4.64 16.62
CA GLU A 18 -39.58 3.30 16.06
C GLU A 18 -39.70 3.31 14.53
N GLU A 19 -40.39 4.28 13.93
CA GLU A 19 -40.50 4.38 12.47
C GLU A 19 -39.19 4.82 11.81
N ALA A 20 -38.41 5.67 12.48
CA ALA A 20 -37.08 6.06 12.02
C ALA A 20 -36.10 4.88 12.10
N GLU A 21 -36.17 4.06 13.15
CA GLU A 21 -35.36 2.85 13.31
C GLU A 21 -35.75 1.79 12.27
N ALA A 22 -37.05 1.56 12.05
CA ALA A 22 -37.54 0.68 10.97
C ALA A 22 -37.12 1.17 9.58
N ALA A 23 -37.09 2.49 9.34
CA ALA A 23 -36.62 3.06 8.07
C ALA A 23 -35.09 2.98 7.89
N ILE A 24 -34.32 2.89 8.98
CA ILE A 24 -32.87 2.68 8.97
C ILE A 24 -32.54 1.18 8.80
N GLU A 25 -33.31 0.30 9.45
CA GLU A 25 -33.18 -1.16 9.36
C GLU A 25 -33.63 -1.68 7.99
N ALA A 26 -34.79 -1.23 7.48
CA ALA A 26 -35.26 -1.54 6.14
C ALA A 26 -34.35 -0.99 5.02
N LYS A 27 -33.49 -0.02 5.36
CA LYS A 27 -32.52 0.57 4.44
C LYS A 27 -31.08 0.28 4.82
N GLU A 28 -30.87 -0.85 5.51
CA GLU A 28 -29.62 -1.53 5.78
C GLU A 28 -28.43 -0.57 5.81
N VAL A 29 -28.41 0.32 6.81
CA VAL A 29 -27.17 0.99 7.23
C VAL A 29 -26.40 0.04 8.15
N THR A 30 -26.30 -1.23 7.75
CA THR A 30 -25.07 -1.98 8.00
C THR A 30 -24.00 -1.21 7.23
N PRO A 31 -22.83 -0.89 7.79
CA PRO A 31 -21.70 -0.49 6.97
C PRO A 31 -21.36 -1.71 6.11
N SER A 32 -22.03 -1.85 4.96
CA SER A 32 -21.79 -2.92 4.03
C SER A 32 -20.32 -2.84 3.70
N SER A 33 -19.53 -3.81 4.18
CA SER A 33 -18.16 -3.94 3.72
C SER A 33 -18.18 -3.81 2.19
N PRO A 34 -17.39 -2.90 1.61
CA PRO A 34 -17.53 -2.58 0.21
C PRO A 34 -17.36 -3.86 -0.62
N PRO A 35 -18.08 -3.98 -1.75
CA PRO A 35 -18.19 -5.24 -2.48
C PRO A 35 -16.83 -5.86 -2.78
N MET A 36 -16.77 -7.18 -2.80
CA MET A 36 -15.53 -7.94 -2.98
C MET A 36 -14.76 -7.42 -4.20
N GLY A 37 -13.49 -7.03 -4.01
CA GLY A 37 -12.67 -6.45 -5.07
C GLY A 37 -12.65 -4.92 -5.15
N THR A 38 -13.38 -4.18 -4.31
CA THR A 38 -13.23 -2.72 -4.23
C THR A 38 -11.85 -2.33 -3.69
N MET A 39 -11.16 -1.45 -4.43
CA MET A 39 -9.89 -0.83 -3.99
C MET A 39 -10.21 0.34 -3.05
N VAL A 40 -9.87 0.22 -1.77
CA VAL A 40 -10.28 1.19 -0.73
C VAL A 40 -9.25 2.31 -0.52
N ARG A 41 -8.08 2.24 -1.14
CA ARG A 41 -7.08 3.33 -1.06
C ARG A 41 -6.32 3.55 -2.37
N ARG A 42 -6.29 4.81 -2.80
CA ARG A 42 -5.38 5.37 -3.82
C ARG A 42 -4.82 6.69 -3.30
N GLU A 43 -4.03 6.64 -2.23
CA GLU A 43 -3.12 7.75 -1.96
C GLU A 43 -1.75 7.29 -2.41
N ALA A 44 -1.22 7.96 -3.44
CA ALA A 44 0.20 7.86 -3.71
C ALA A 44 0.91 8.36 -2.46
N ALA A 45 1.81 7.55 -1.89
CA ALA A 45 2.71 8.03 -0.86
C ALA A 45 3.41 9.27 -1.43
N ARG A 46 3.18 10.46 -0.86
CA ARG A 46 4.03 11.62 -1.16
C ARG A 46 5.38 11.27 -0.54
N PRO A 47 6.42 10.97 -1.35
CA PRO A 47 7.70 10.57 -0.78
C PRO A 47 8.23 11.74 0.05
N SER A 48 8.72 11.46 1.25
CA SER A 48 9.38 12.48 2.04
C SER A 48 10.64 12.93 1.31
N GLY A 49 10.96 14.23 1.35
CA GLY A 49 12.17 14.75 0.69
C GLY A 49 13.45 14.05 1.18
N ALA A 50 13.47 13.62 2.45
CA ALA A 50 14.55 12.82 3.02
C ALA A 50 14.70 11.46 2.32
N LEU A 51 13.61 10.75 2.07
CA LEU A 51 13.65 9.45 1.38
C LEU A 51 14.10 9.59 -0.07
N SER A 52 13.67 10.65 -0.75
CA SER A 52 14.14 10.98 -2.10
C SER A 52 15.64 11.29 -2.14
N PHE A 53 16.14 12.02 -1.14
CA PHE A 53 17.57 12.29 -1.02
C PHE A 53 18.38 11.01 -0.80
N VAL A 54 17.93 10.15 0.11
CA VAL A 54 18.55 8.83 0.35
C VAL A 54 18.56 8.02 -0.94
N PHE A 55 17.41 7.85 -1.59
CA PHE A 55 17.32 7.12 -2.86
C PHE A 55 18.32 7.65 -3.90
N MET A 56 18.39 8.97 -4.08
CA MET A 56 19.29 9.57 -5.06
C MET A 56 20.77 9.41 -4.70
N SER A 57 21.10 9.44 -3.40
CA SER A 57 22.46 9.16 -2.91
C SER A 57 22.89 7.72 -3.17
N LEU A 58 21.98 6.74 -3.01
CA LEU A 58 22.28 5.34 -3.33
C LEU A 58 22.45 5.13 -4.84
N VAL A 59 21.63 5.80 -5.66
CA VAL A 59 21.80 5.74 -7.13
C VAL A 59 23.16 6.30 -7.54
N LEU A 60 23.60 7.41 -6.94
CA LEU A 60 24.93 7.96 -7.20
C LEU A 60 26.03 6.99 -6.77
N LEU A 61 25.88 6.36 -5.60
CA LEU A 61 26.82 5.34 -5.12
C LEU A 61 26.90 4.13 -6.07
N GLU A 62 25.78 3.70 -6.63
CA GLU A 62 25.74 2.61 -7.61
C GLU A 62 26.51 2.95 -8.89
N VAL A 63 26.38 4.19 -9.38
CA VAL A 63 27.16 4.67 -10.52
C VAL A 63 28.65 4.69 -10.21
N VAL A 64 29.05 5.04 -8.99
CA VAL A 64 30.45 4.97 -8.55
C VAL A 64 30.96 3.52 -8.57
N PHE A 65 30.19 2.57 -8.02
CA PHE A 65 30.57 1.15 -8.05
C PHE A 65 30.65 0.59 -9.47
N ALA A 66 29.67 0.90 -10.33
CA ALA A 66 29.69 0.49 -11.74
C ALA A 66 30.91 1.06 -12.48
N SER A 67 31.22 2.34 -12.24
CA SER A 67 32.40 3.00 -12.82
C SER A 67 33.70 2.37 -12.33
N MET A 68 33.80 2.06 -11.04
CA MET A 68 34.97 1.41 -10.43
C MET A 68 35.13 -0.03 -10.93
N PHE A 69 34.04 -0.75 -11.14
CA PHE A 69 34.05 -2.10 -11.73
C PHE A 69 34.56 -2.06 -13.17
N LEU A 70 34.05 -1.15 -13.99
CA LEU A 70 34.50 -0.95 -15.38
C LEU A 70 35.98 -0.55 -15.42
N TRP A 71 36.38 0.40 -14.58
CA TRP A 71 37.76 0.85 -14.53
C TRP A 71 38.71 -0.26 -14.07
N GLY A 72 38.34 -1.02 -13.03
CA GLY A 72 39.11 -2.18 -12.57
C GLY A 72 39.21 -3.28 -13.63
N LEU A 73 38.18 -3.44 -14.48
CA LEU A 73 38.23 -4.39 -15.60
C LEU A 73 39.23 -3.94 -16.68
N LEU A 74 39.28 -2.63 -16.99
CA LEU A 74 40.22 -2.06 -17.96
C LEU A 74 41.67 -2.09 -17.47
N ASP A 75 41.89 -1.83 -16.18
CA ASP A 75 43.21 -1.85 -15.54
C ASP A 75 43.70 -3.28 -15.24
N GLY A 76 42.88 -4.30 -15.51
CA GLY A 76 43.25 -5.71 -15.37
C GLY A 76 43.32 -6.17 -13.90
N TRP A 77 42.46 -5.65 -13.03
CA TRP A 77 42.40 -6.05 -11.63
C TRP A 77 42.11 -7.55 -11.49
N SER A 78 42.64 -8.14 -10.43
CA SER A 78 42.40 -9.56 -10.14
C SER A 78 40.91 -9.87 -9.88
N GLN A 79 40.52 -11.13 -10.01
CA GLN A 79 39.11 -11.55 -9.88
C GLN A 79 38.50 -11.23 -8.50
N ARG A 80 39.29 -11.30 -7.42
CA ARG A 80 38.80 -11.10 -6.05
C ARG A 80 38.22 -9.71 -5.79
N PRO A 81 38.92 -8.59 -6.07
CA PRO A 81 38.34 -7.25 -5.91
C PRO A 81 37.17 -7.01 -6.86
N LEU A 82 37.21 -7.51 -8.10
CA LEU A 82 36.07 -7.39 -9.02
C LEU A 82 34.82 -8.07 -8.48
N ALA A 83 34.96 -9.29 -7.95
CA ALA A 83 33.84 -10.02 -7.35
C ALA A 83 33.26 -9.30 -6.13
N LEU A 84 34.11 -8.67 -5.31
CA LEU A 84 33.65 -7.87 -4.16
C LEU A 84 32.86 -6.64 -4.60
N ILE A 85 33.36 -5.91 -5.60
CA ILE A 85 32.67 -4.74 -6.15
C ILE A 85 31.32 -5.15 -6.75
N LEU A 86 31.32 -6.24 -7.52
CA LEU A 86 30.10 -6.78 -8.13
C LEU A 86 29.07 -7.21 -7.07
N ALA A 87 29.50 -7.87 -6.00
CA ALA A 87 28.62 -8.21 -4.88
C ALA A 87 28.07 -6.94 -4.19
N GLY A 88 28.91 -5.91 -4.03
CA GLY A 88 28.51 -4.60 -3.52
C GLY A 88 27.45 -3.93 -4.38
N MET A 89 27.58 -3.98 -5.71
CA MET A 89 26.57 -3.48 -6.65
C MET A 89 25.22 -4.17 -6.44
N PHE A 90 25.20 -5.50 -6.39
CA PHE A 90 23.94 -6.24 -6.15
C PHE A 90 23.32 -5.93 -4.79
N LEU A 91 24.14 -5.72 -3.75
CA LEU A 91 23.67 -5.31 -2.44
C LEU A 91 23.00 -3.93 -2.52
N VAL A 92 23.68 -2.94 -3.12
CA VAL A 92 23.15 -1.57 -3.25
C VAL A 92 21.89 -1.55 -4.11
N LEU A 93 21.85 -2.27 -5.23
CA LEU A 93 20.64 -2.47 -6.05
C LEU A 93 19.47 -3.05 -5.24
N GLY A 94 19.75 -4.03 -4.38
CA GLY A 94 18.76 -4.60 -3.46
C GLY A 94 18.19 -3.55 -2.51
N VAL A 95 19.07 -2.75 -1.89
CA VAL A 95 18.66 -1.68 -0.96
C VAL A 95 17.90 -0.57 -1.69
N ILE A 96 18.34 -0.14 -2.87
CA ILE A 96 17.62 0.85 -3.71
C ILE A 96 16.20 0.35 -4.00
N THR A 97 16.05 -0.92 -4.34
CA THR A 97 14.75 -1.53 -4.63
C THR A 97 13.83 -1.52 -3.40
N ASP A 98 14.37 -1.81 -2.22
CA ASP A 98 13.62 -1.78 -0.98
C ASP A 98 13.18 -0.36 -0.59
N VAL A 99 14.11 0.60 -0.68
CA VAL A 99 13.83 2.04 -0.47
C VAL A 99 12.77 2.54 -1.46
N TYR A 100 12.83 2.11 -2.71
CA TYR A 100 11.83 2.45 -3.73
C TYR A 100 10.46 1.88 -3.39
N ARG A 101 10.39 0.62 -2.94
CA ARG A 101 9.13 -0.01 -2.51
C ARG A 101 8.51 0.71 -1.32
N MET A 102 9.33 1.10 -0.34
CA MET A 102 8.88 1.81 0.85
C MET A 102 8.33 3.21 0.53
N GLY A 103 8.94 3.91 -0.44
CA GLY A 103 8.67 5.32 -0.69
C GLY A 103 7.74 5.65 -1.84
N TYR A 104 7.83 4.90 -2.93
CA TYR A 104 7.28 5.30 -4.23
C TYR A 104 6.21 4.35 -4.74
N THR A 105 6.16 3.12 -4.22
CA THR A 105 5.12 2.17 -4.61
C THR A 105 3.82 2.51 -3.88
N ALA A 106 2.77 2.79 -4.65
CA ALA A 106 1.45 3.02 -4.08
C ALA A 106 0.94 1.75 -3.39
N ASP A 107 0.59 1.88 -2.11
CA ASP A 107 0.02 0.77 -1.35
C ASP A 107 -1.40 0.47 -1.84
N LYS A 108 -1.67 -0.80 -2.12
CA LYS A 108 -2.95 -1.27 -2.68
C LYS A 108 -3.65 -2.15 -1.66
N LEU A 109 -4.61 -1.56 -0.95
CA LEU A 109 -5.50 -2.30 -0.07
C LEU A 109 -6.70 -2.81 -0.89
N ILE A 110 -6.68 -4.11 -1.17
CA ILE A 110 -7.77 -4.82 -1.83
C ILE A 110 -8.56 -5.56 -0.76
N VAL A 111 -9.86 -5.31 -0.68
CA VAL A 111 -10.73 -6.02 0.26
C VAL A 111 -10.89 -7.46 -0.20
N LYS A 112 -10.33 -8.39 0.58
CA LYS A 112 -10.47 -9.84 0.36
C LYS A 112 -11.46 -10.41 1.36
N ARG A 113 -12.62 -10.90 0.90
CA ARG A 113 -13.55 -11.65 1.75
C ARG A 113 -12.93 -13.01 2.07
N ARG A 114 -12.91 -13.39 3.36
CA ARG A 114 -12.54 -14.75 3.79
C ARG A 114 -13.68 -15.70 3.39
N ARG A 115 -13.38 -16.91 2.89
CA ARG A 115 -14.41 -17.92 2.62
C ARG A 115 -15.18 -18.21 3.92
N ASP A 116 -16.50 -18.25 3.84
CA ASP A 116 -17.35 -18.56 4.98
C ASP A 116 -17.09 -19.99 5.47
N LYS A 117 -17.04 -20.16 6.80
CA LYS A 117 -16.82 -21.46 7.41
C LYS A 117 -18.12 -22.26 7.29
N VAL A 118 -18.11 -23.33 6.50
CA VAL A 118 -19.22 -24.29 6.47
C VAL A 118 -19.13 -25.10 7.77
N VAL A 119 -20.05 -24.84 8.69
CA VAL A 119 -20.23 -25.68 9.88
C VAL A 119 -21.26 -26.74 9.52
N PRO A 120 -20.90 -28.03 9.42
CA PRO A 120 -21.88 -29.08 9.19
C PRO A 120 -22.84 -29.14 10.39
N ARG A 121 -24.13 -29.32 10.11
CA ARG A 121 -25.14 -29.55 11.14
C ARG A 121 -24.80 -30.90 11.80
N GLN A 122 -24.59 -30.91 13.11
CA GLN A 122 -24.53 -32.15 13.87
C GLN A 122 -25.96 -32.66 13.98
N ASP A 123 -26.21 -33.80 13.33
CA ASP A 123 -27.42 -34.61 13.51
C ASP A 123 -27.29 -35.47 14.78
#